data_AF-A0A7J5F381-F1
#
_entry.id   AF-A0A7J5F381-F1
#
_cell.length_a   1.000
_cell.length_b   1.000
_cell.length_c   1.000
_cell.angle_alpha   90.00
_cell.angle_beta   90.00
_cell.angle_gamma   90.00
#
_symmetry.space_group_name_H-M   'P 1'
#
loop_
_entity.id
_entity.type
_entity.pdbx_description
1 polymer ?
#
loop_
_entity_poly.entity_id
_entity_poly.type
_entity_poly.pdbx_seq_one_letter_code
_entity_poly.pdbx_strand_id
1 'polypeptide(L)'
;MRLGTAAYLTLFTPLPDATVRFLRSLGFISLPGEGTELLFDGALLYDVRRAERPGTALSYTVPDVANAAAMAENLEYTVAERSRHHAVIREPNGLSILLAGPEMMRLPEPPERFTPPCGAFAELSIETDDIERSVRWWQNAGFKATTRKETWCTLDDGRILIGAYRRGTCPHLFRTPSVTFFAPDMKERIAALKAAGTTFVQEEKEIGMEGHAIAESPDGLLFFLFAG
;
A
#
# COMPACT_ATOMS: atom_id res chain seq x y z
N MET A 1 8.10 -17.35 8.65
CA MET A 1 8.30 -16.08 9.39
C MET A 1 6.99 -15.30 9.41
N ARG A 2 6.83 -14.29 10.26
CA ARG A 2 5.77 -13.27 10.13
C ARG A 2 6.45 -11.91 10.34
N LEU A 3 6.20 -10.94 9.46
CA LEU A 3 6.91 -9.65 9.51
C LEU A 3 6.49 -8.77 10.69
N GLY A 4 5.28 -8.93 11.24
CA GLY A 4 4.83 -8.20 12.41
C GLY A 4 3.44 -8.58 12.89
N THR A 5 2.89 -7.74 13.78
CA THR A 5 1.59 -7.95 14.43
C THR A 5 0.44 -7.23 13.73
N ALA A 6 0.71 -6.09 13.09
CA ALA A 6 -0.24 -5.34 12.26
C ALA A 6 0.48 -4.72 11.06
N ALA A 7 -0.25 -4.48 9.97
CA ALA A 7 0.26 -3.89 8.73
C ALA A 7 -0.46 -2.57 8.43
N TYR A 8 0.27 -1.60 7.90
CA TYR A 8 -0.22 -0.28 7.48
C TYR A 8 0.71 0.31 6.42
N LEU A 9 0.31 1.38 5.74
CA LEU A 9 1.17 2.09 4.80
C LEU A 9 1.72 3.36 5.44
N THR A 10 3.03 3.58 5.33
CA THR A 10 3.64 4.87 5.66
C THR A 10 3.92 5.62 4.37
N LEU A 11 3.35 6.82 4.24
CA LEU A 11 3.55 7.73 3.12
C LEU A 11 4.50 8.84 3.56
N PHE A 12 5.73 8.80 3.04
CA PHE A 12 6.70 9.87 3.22
C PHE A 12 6.47 10.90 2.13
N THR A 13 6.26 12.17 2.49
CA THR A 13 5.92 13.23 1.53
C THR A 13 6.46 14.59 1.94
N PRO A 14 6.96 15.42 1.00
CA PRO A 14 7.28 16.82 1.29
C PRO A 14 6.03 17.70 1.50
N LEU A 15 4.85 17.20 1.11
CA LEU A 15 3.58 17.93 1.07
C LEU A 15 2.47 17.23 1.86
N PRO A 16 2.64 16.99 3.18
CA PRO A 16 1.69 16.19 3.98
C PRO A 16 0.25 16.72 3.88
N ASP A 17 0.02 18.03 3.99
CA ASP A 17 -1.33 18.59 3.91
C ASP A 17 -2.00 18.33 2.55
N ALA A 18 -1.22 18.30 1.47
CA ALA A 18 -1.74 18.00 0.14
C ALA A 18 -2.08 16.51 0.01
N THR A 19 -1.19 15.63 0.48
CA THR A 19 -1.42 14.18 0.52
C THR A 19 -2.66 13.85 1.37
N VAL A 20 -2.80 14.45 2.56
CA VAL A 20 -3.98 14.28 3.43
C VAL A 20 -5.26 14.76 2.73
N ARG A 21 -5.24 15.93 2.08
CA ARG A 21 -6.41 16.43 1.32
C ARG A 21 -6.78 15.50 0.17
N PHE A 22 -5.80 14.97 -0.55
CA PHE A 22 -6.02 14.00 -1.63
C PHE A 22 -6.65 12.71 -1.10
N LEU A 23 -6.10 12.11 -0.05
CA LEU A 23 -6.68 10.89 0.54
C LEU A 23 -8.11 11.13 1.04
N ARG A 24 -8.39 12.29 1.63
CA ARG A 24 -9.76 12.68 2.00
C ARG A 24 -10.68 12.87 0.79
N SER A 25 -10.16 13.29 -0.37
CA SER A 25 -10.98 13.37 -1.59
C SER A 25 -11.35 12.00 -2.13
N LEU A 26 -10.54 10.96 -1.87
CA LEU A 26 -10.89 9.55 -2.06
C LEU A 26 -11.86 9.01 -1.00
N GLY A 27 -12.20 9.85 -0.02
CA GLY A 27 -13.14 9.57 1.06
C GLY A 27 -12.51 8.94 2.30
N PHE A 28 -11.19 8.94 2.43
CA PHE A 28 -10.53 8.39 3.63
C PHE A 28 -10.85 9.27 4.84
N ILE A 29 -10.98 8.65 6.00
CA ILE A 29 -11.28 9.36 7.25
C ILE A 29 -10.01 9.51 8.09
N SER A 30 -9.92 10.60 8.84
CA SER A 30 -8.82 10.78 9.80
C SER A 30 -9.12 10.05 11.10
N LEU A 31 -8.08 9.43 11.65
CA LEU A 31 -8.09 8.82 12.97
C LEU A 31 -7.11 9.56 13.89
N PRO A 32 -7.34 9.51 15.22
CA PRO A 32 -6.39 10.07 16.17
C PRO A 32 -5.02 9.38 16.04
N GLY A 33 -3.97 10.17 15.83
CA GLY A 33 -2.58 9.73 15.80
C GLY A 33 -1.71 10.62 16.69
N GLU A 34 -0.84 10.02 17.49
CA GLU A 34 0.14 10.77 18.27
C GLU A 34 1.27 11.27 17.36
N GLY A 35 1.28 12.57 17.05
CA GLY A 35 2.37 13.19 16.28
C GLY A 35 2.42 12.85 14.79
N THR A 36 1.36 12.26 14.24
CA THR A 36 1.22 11.97 12.81
C THR A 36 -0.23 12.07 12.33
N GLU A 37 -0.41 12.26 11.03
CA GLU A 37 -1.71 12.24 10.37
C GLU A 37 -2.03 10.79 9.95
N LEU A 38 -2.94 10.15 10.69
CA LEU A 38 -3.44 8.82 10.36
C LEU A 38 -4.74 8.91 9.57
N LEU A 39 -4.79 8.24 8.43
CA LEU A 39 -6.00 8.07 7.63
C LEU A 39 -6.38 6.61 7.51
N PHE A 40 -7.66 6.35 7.31
CA PHE A 40 -8.22 5.00 7.20
C PHE A 40 -9.15 4.91 6.00
N ASP A 41 -8.98 3.84 5.23
CA ASP A 41 -9.79 3.55 4.06
C ASP A 41 -10.86 2.48 4.33
N GLY A 42 -10.99 1.92 5.54
CA GLY A 42 -11.90 0.80 5.82
C GLY A 42 -11.22 -0.55 5.97
N ALA A 43 -9.96 -0.67 5.56
CA ALA A 43 -9.16 -1.88 5.68
C ALA A 43 -7.73 -1.60 6.17
N LEU A 44 -7.07 -0.58 5.61
CA LEU A 44 -5.70 -0.18 5.90
C LEU A 44 -5.61 1.21 6.52
N LEU A 45 -4.61 1.35 7.38
CA LEU A 45 -4.17 2.64 7.92
C LEU A 45 -3.06 3.23 7.04
N TYR A 46 -3.10 4.55 6.91
CA TYR A 46 -2.15 5.36 6.16
C TYR A 46 -1.54 6.38 7.11
N ASP A 47 -0.25 6.22 7.40
CA ASP A 47 0.55 7.11 8.21
C ASP A 47 1.26 8.12 7.31
N VAL A 48 0.80 9.37 7.29
CA VAL A 48 1.37 10.43 6.44
C VAL A 48 2.43 11.19 7.21
N ARG A 49 3.70 10.98 6.82
CA ARG A 49 4.88 11.61 7.44
C ARG A 49 5.54 12.62 6.52
N ARG A 50 5.94 13.75 7.10
CA ARG A 50 6.77 14.74 6.40
C ARG A 50 8.16 14.17 6.13
N ALA A 51 8.62 14.25 4.89
CA ALA A 51 9.98 13.87 4.47
C ALA A 51 10.44 14.74 3.30
N GLU A 52 11.76 14.89 3.10
CA GLU A 52 12.31 15.65 1.96
C GLU A 52 12.04 14.99 0.61
N ARG A 53 12.00 13.64 0.59
CA ARG A 53 11.79 12.84 -0.62
C ARG A 53 10.51 12.03 -0.47
N PRO A 54 9.66 11.97 -1.50
CA PRO A 54 8.49 11.13 -1.48
C PRO A 54 8.87 9.64 -1.44
N GLY A 55 8.04 8.83 -0.80
CA GLY A 55 8.23 7.39 -0.74
C GLY A 55 7.09 6.69 -0.02
N THR A 56 6.91 5.40 -0.31
CA THR A 56 5.90 4.57 0.35
C THR A 56 6.56 3.35 0.95
N ALA A 57 6.20 3.03 2.19
CA ALA A 57 6.65 1.81 2.86
C ALA A 57 5.46 0.99 3.35
N LEU A 58 5.52 -0.33 3.09
CA LEU A 58 4.70 -1.30 3.80
C LEU A 58 5.25 -1.42 5.22
N SER A 59 4.46 -1.02 6.20
CA SER A 59 4.92 -0.89 7.58
C SER A 59 4.29 -1.96 8.45
N TYR A 60 5.11 -2.54 9.32
CA TYR A 60 4.69 -3.53 10.30
C TYR A 60 5.01 -3.06 11.70
N THR A 61 4.05 -3.21 12.61
CA THR A 61 4.35 -3.11 14.05
C THR A 61 5.04 -4.39 14.51
N VAL A 62 6.18 -4.27 15.19
CA VAL A 62 6.95 -5.40 15.72
C VAL A 62 7.23 -5.19 17.21
N PRO A 63 7.13 -6.24 18.04
CA PRO A 63 7.41 -6.12 19.47
C PRO A 63 8.90 -5.96 19.76
N ASP A 64 9.76 -6.48 18.89
CA ASP A 64 11.22 -6.39 18.98
C ASP A 64 11.79 -6.17 17.58
N VAL A 65 12.26 -4.94 17.33
CA VAL A 65 12.83 -4.51 16.06
C VAL A 65 14.14 -5.23 15.77
N ALA A 66 14.98 -5.46 16.79
CA ALA A 66 16.27 -6.08 16.60
C ALA A 66 16.11 -7.54 16.18
N ASN A 67 15.21 -8.26 16.83
CA ASN A 67 14.86 -9.62 16.45
C ASN A 67 14.19 -9.66 15.07
N ALA A 68 13.23 -8.79 14.79
CA ALA A 68 12.55 -8.77 13.48
C ALA A 68 13.53 -8.47 12.33
N ALA A 69 14.46 -7.53 12.52
CA ALA A 69 15.52 -7.24 11.56
C ALA A 69 16.47 -8.43 11.37
N ALA A 70 16.88 -9.11 12.46
CA ALA A 70 17.73 -10.30 12.38
C ALA A 70 17.02 -11.48 11.69
N MET A 71 15.72 -11.65 11.90
CA MET A 71 14.94 -12.64 11.16
C MET A 71 14.88 -12.30 9.66
N ALA A 72 14.78 -11.01 9.35
CA ALA A 72 14.83 -10.53 7.97
C ALA A 72 16.20 -10.77 7.32
N GLU A 73 17.33 -10.82 8.05
CA GLU A 73 18.71 -11.07 7.54
C GLU A 73 18.84 -12.28 6.60
N ASN A 74 17.93 -13.25 6.71
CA ASN A 74 17.90 -14.44 5.84
C ASN A 74 17.09 -14.26 4.54
N LEU A 75 16.46 -13.09 4.34
CA LEU A 75 15.83 -12.72 3.10
C LEU A 75 16.87 -12.15 2.13
N GLU A 76 16.58 -12.18 0.84
CA GLU A 76 17.36 -11.43 -0.15
C GLU A 76 16.91 -9.96 -0.11
N TYR A 77 17.50 -9.13 0.75
CA TYR A 77 17.13 -7.72 0.88
C TYR A 77 18.35 -6.84 1.14
N THR A 78 18.14 -5.53 1.07
CA THR A 78 19.12 -4.53 1.53
C THR A 78 18.59 -3.83 2.78
N VAL A 79 19.39 -3.80 3.86
CA VAL A 79 19.11 -2.93 5.01
C VAL A 79 19.36 -1.49 4.55
N ALA A 80 18.30 -0.67 4.49
CA ALA A 80 18.43 0.74 4.16
C ALA A 80 18.75 1.57 5.41
N GLU A 81 18.18 1.20 6.56
CA GLU A 81 18.35 1.92 7.83
C GLU A 81 18.04 1.00 9.02
N ARG A 82 18.71 1.20 10.15
CA ARG A 82 18.42 0.51 11.41
C ARG A 82 18.68 1.41 12.61
N SER A 83 17.74 1.44 13.54
CA SER A 83 17.85 2.09 14.85
C SER A 83 17.37 1.14 15.95
N ARG A 84 17.30 1.64 17.20
CA ARG A 84 16.66 0.91 18.31
C ARG A 84 15.14 0.77 18.15
N HIS A 85 14.50 1.66 17.39
CA HIS A 85 13.05 1.80 17.31
C HIS A 85 12.47 1.35 15.97
N HIS A 86 13.32 1.20 14.95
CA HIS A 86 12.88 0.76 13.64
C HIS A 86 14.00 0.17 12.78
N ALA A 87 13.60 -0.56 11.75
CA ALA A 87 14.46 -0.99 10.66
C ALA A 87 13.73 -0.82 9.33
N VAL A 88 14.45 -0.41 8.29
CA VAL A 88 13.94 -0.36 6.93
C VAL A 88 14.69 -1.37 6.09
N ILE A 89 13.94 -2.29 5.49
CA ILE A 89 14.45 -3.27 4.54
C ILE A 89 13.84 -2.98 3.16
N ARG A 90 14.52 -3.35 2.09
CA ARG A 90 13.98 -3.25 0.73
C ARG A 90 13.83 -4.63 0.11
N GLU A 91 12.63 -4.95 -0.34
CA GLU A 91 12.39 -6.16 -1.11
C GLU A 91 12.95 -6.01 -2.55
N PRO A 92 13.12 -7.13 -3.29
CA PRO A 92 13.80 -7.16 -4.58
C PRO A 92 13.29 -6.20 -5.65
N ASN A 93 12.03 -5.77 -5.58
CA ASN A 93 11.39 -4.86 -6.55
C ASN A 93 11.34 -3.40 -6.07
N GLY A 94 12.01 -3.09 -4.96
CA GLY A 94 12.21 -1.73 -4.45
C GLY A 94 11.18 -1.23 -3.44
N LEU A 95 10.13 -2.01 -3.11
CA LEU A 95 9.22 -1.67 -2.03
C LEU A 95 10.01 -1.64 -0.70
N SER A 96 9.88 -0.53 0.02
CA SER A 96 10.44 -0.41 1.37
C SER A 96 9.50 -1.07 2.36
N ILE A 97 10.06 -1.83 3.30
CA ILE A 97 9.33 -2.44 4.40
C ILE A 97 9.89 -1.85 5.70
N LEU A 98 9.03 -1.17 6.45
CA LEU A 98 9.37 -0.53 7.72
C LEU A 98 8.92 -1.44 8.86
N LEU A 99 9.88 -1.94 9.64
CA LEU A 99 9.62 -2.64 10.89
C LEU A 99 9.68 -1.62 12.02
N ALA A 100 8.53 -1.26 12.59
CA ALA A 100 8.39 -0.20 13.59
C ALA A 100 8.08 -0.80 14.98
N GLY A 101 8.85 -0.41 16.00
CA GLY A 101 8.58 -0.74 17.39
C GLY A 101 7.29 -0.07 17.90
N PRO A 102 6.71 -0.55 19.02
CA PRO A 102 5.48 -0.01 19.61
C PRO A 102 5.58 1.46 20.05
N GLU A 103 6.80 1.96 20.27
CA GLU A 103 7.04 3.38 20.57
C GLU A 103 6.98 4.30 19.34
N MET A 104 7.10 3.76 18.12
CA MET A 104 6.99 4.54 16.89
C MET A 104 5.56 4.65 16.36
N MET A 105 4.74 3.63 16.64
CA MET A 105 3.39 3.55 16.11
C MET A 105 2.48 2.81 17.08
N ARG A 106 1.46 3.53 17.55
CA ARG A 106 0.30 2.94 18.22
C ARG A 106 -0.88 3.09 17.29
N LEU A 107 -1.33 1.98 16.72
CA LEU A 107 -2.45 2.00 15.80
C LEU A 107 -3.75 2.22 16.61
N PRO A 108 -4.56 3.23 16.25
CA PRO A 108 -5.88 3.39 16.84
C PRO A 108 -6.78 2.21 16.47
N GLU A 109 -7.82 1.99 17.26
CA GLU A 109 -8.88 1.06 16.86
C GLU A 109 -9.65 1.65 15.67
N PRO A 110 -9.75 0.94 14.54
CA PRO A 110 -10.55 1.40 13.42
C PRO A 110 -12.04 1.37 13.79
N PRO A 111 -12.87 2.22 13.17
CA PRO A 111 -14.32 2.18 13.38
C PRO A 111 -14.91 0.83 12.95
N GLU A 112 -15.92 0.35 13.67
CA GLU A 112 -16.55 -0.95 13.39
C GLU A 112 -17.14 -1.08 11.99
N ARG A 113 -17.59 0.03 11.39
CA ARG A 113 -18.23 0.06 10.07
C ARG A 113 -17.77 1.28 9.29
N PHE A 114 -17.00 1.04 8.25
CA PHE A 114 -16.66 2.05 7.26
C PHE A 114 -16.45 1.38 5.91
N THR A 115 -17.09 1.88 4.87
CA THR A 115 -16.87 1.45 3.48
C THR A 115 -16.49 2.69 2.70
N PRO A 116 -15.26 2.78 2.19
CA PRO A 116 -14.81 3.99 1.57
C PRO A 116 -15.51 4.17 0.21
N PRO A 117 -15.64 5.41 -0.28
CA PRO A 117 -16.12 5.67 -1.62
C PRO A 117 -15.32 4.96 -2.71
N CYS A 118 -14.01 4.77 -2.53
CA CYS A 118 -13.12 4.12 -3.49
C CYS A 118 -13.27 2.59 -3.62
N GLY A 119 -14.11 1.92 -2.81
CA GLY A 119 -14.33 0.47 -2.88
C GLY A 119 -13.57 -0.34 -1.84
N ALA A 120 -13.59 -1.67 -1.94
CA ALA A 120 -12.86 -2.52 -1.00
C ALA A 120 -11.38 -2.55 -1.35
N PHE A 121 -10.50 -2.34 -0.36
CA PHE A 121 -9.06 -2.58 -0.52
C PHE A 121 -8.84 -4.01 -1.01
N ALA A 122 -8.08 -4.16 -2.08
CA ALA A 122 -7.79 -5.43 -2.69
C ALA A 122 -6.37 -5.88 -2.37
N GLU A 123 -5.38 -5.01 -2.62
CA GLU A 123 -3.97 -5.33 -2.46
C GLU A 123 -3.07 -4.10 -2.62
N LEU A 124 -1.83 -4.22 -2.13
CA LEU A 124 -0.71 -3.38 -2.50
C LEU A 124 -0.01 -4.03 -3.71
N SER A 125 -0.13 -3.41 -4.86
CA SER A 125 0.35 -3.96 -6.13
C SER A 125 1.79 -3.48 -6.40
N ILE A 126 2.65 -4.41 -6.82
CA ILE A 126 4.06 -4.17 -7.18
C ILE A 126 4.35 -4.77 -8.56
N GLU A 127 5.21 -4.11 -9.33
CA GLU A 127 5.81 -4.70 -10.54
C GLU A 127 7.08 -5.46 -10.21
N THR A 128 7.29 -6.57 -10.91
CA THR A 128 8.51 -7.38 -10.85
C THR A 128 8.95 -7.80 -12.26
N ASP A 129 10.24 -7.87 -12.49
CA ASP A 129 10.82 -8.46 -13.71
C ASP A 129 10.89 -10.00 -13.61
N ASP A 130 10.79 -10.55 -12.39
CA ASP A 130 10.81 -11.99 -12.10
C ASP A 130 9.75 -12.33 -11.04
N ILE A 131 8.62 -12.89 -11.49
CA ILE A 131 7.53 -13.30 -10.62
C ILE A 131 7.97 -14.39 -9.64
N GLU A 132 8.78 -15.34 -10.08
CA GLU A 132 9.18 -16.48 -9.24
C GLU A 132 10.10 -16.03 -8.11
N ARG A 133 11.04 -15.13 -8.41
CA ARG A 133 11.89 -14.52 -7.39
C ARG A 133 11.07 -13.70 -6.40
N SER A 134 10.14 -12.88 -6.88
CA SER A 134 9.26 -12.06 -6.02
C SER A 134 8.40 -12.95 -5.11
N VAL A 135 7.72 -13.95 -5.68
CA VAL A 135 6.89 -14.91 -4.92
C VAL A 135 7.71 -15.63 -3.86
N ARG A 136 8.89 -16.14 -4.22
CA ARG A 136 9.77 -16.84 -3.26
C ARG A 136 10.18 -15.92 -2.12
N TRP A 137 10.52 -14.67 -2.42
CA TRP A 137 10.89 -13.69 -1.40
C TRP A 137 9.75 -13.47 -0.40
N TRP A 138 8.54 -13.19 -0.89
CA TRP A 138 7.37 -12.98 -0.03
C TRP A 138 6.98 -14.25 0.75
N GLN A 139 7.11 -15.43 0.15
CA GLN A 139 6.89 -16.70 0.86
C GLN A 139 7.90 -16.92 2.00
N ASN A 140 9.18 -16.61 1.78
CA ASN A 140 10.18 -16.63 2.84
C ASN A 140 9.88 -15.60 3.93
N ALA A 141 9.31 -14.45 3.55
CA ALA A 141 8.83 -13.43 4.47
C ALA A 141 7.60 -13.87 5.30
N GLY A 142 6.91 -14.95 4.90
CA GLY A 142 5.77 -15.52 5.62
C GLY A 142 4.44 -15.49 4.87
N PHE A 143 4.42 -14.96 3.66
CA PHE A 143 3.22 -14.88 2.85
C PHE A 143 2.89 -16.24 2.22
N LYS A 144 1.63 -16.41 1.84
CA LYS A 144 1.14 -17.55 1.07
C LYS A 144 0.57 -17.05 -0.24
N ALA A 145 0.92 -17.69 -1.35
CA ALA A 145 0.28 -17.39 -2.62
C ALA A 145 -1.19 -17.86 -2.57
N THR A 146 -2.13 -16.95 -2.80
CA THR A 146 -3.57 -17.24 -2.84
C THR A 146 -4.07 -17.42 -4.27
N THR A 147 -3.48 -16.69 -5.21
CA THR A 147 -3.69 -16.86 -6.65
C THR A 147 -2.37 -16.81 -7.39
N ARG A 148 -2.21 -17.65 -8.42
CA ARG A 148 -1.01 -17.66 -9.25
C ARG A 148 -1.37 -17.79 -10.72
N LYS A 149 -0.88 -16.87 -11.53
CA LYS A 149 -1.00 -16.83 -13.00
C LYS A 149 0.40 -16.64 -13.60
N GLU A 150 0.47 -16.69 -14.93
CA GLU A 150 1.74 -16.50 -15.63
C GLU A 150 2.30 -15.07 -15.46
N THR A 151 1.41 -14.07 -15.46
CA THR A 151 1.78 -12.65 -15.45
C THR A 151 1.55 -11.97 -14.11
N TRP A 152 0.96 -12.65 -13.12
CA TRP A 152 0.80 -12.10 -11.78
C TRP A 152 0.55 -13.15 -10.70
N CYS A 153 0.74 -12.78 -9.44
CA CYS A 153 0.48 -13.61 -8.26
C CYS A 153 -0.01 -12.73 -7.11
N THR A 154 -1.03 -13.17 -6.37
CA THR A 154 -1.46 -12.52 -5.12
C THR A 154 -0.94 -13.33 -3.93
N LEU A 155 -0.40 -12.63 -2.95
CA LEU A 155 0.27 -13.15 -1.76
C LEU A 155 -0.40 -12.58 -0.50
N ASP A 156 -0.60 -13.42 0.51
CA ASP A 156 -1.31 -13.07 1.75
C ASP A 156 -0.52 -13.47 3.01
N ASP A 157 -0.38 -12.58 3.98
CA ASP A 157 0.19 -12.88 5.31
C ASP A 157 -0.86 -12.89 6.44
N GLY A 158 -2.14 -12.75 6.08
CA GLY A 158 -3.30 -12.62 6.95
C GLY A 158 -3.58 -11.19 7.43
N ARG A 159 -2.81 -10.20 6.97
CA ARG A 159 -2.96 -8.77 7.33
C ARG A 159 -3.03 -7.88 6.11
N ILE A 160 -2.24 -8.19 5.08
CA ILE A 160 -2.23 -7.46 3.82
C ILE A 160 -2.05 -8.42 2.64
N LEU A 161 -2.67 -8.06 1.53
CA LEU A 161 -2.49 -8.71 0.24
C LEU A 161 -1.47 -7.94 -0.61
N ILE A 162 -0.53 -8.66 -1.22
CA ILE A 162 0.44 -8.15 -2.20
C ILE A 162 0.14 -8.75 -3.56
N GLY A 163 -0.08 -7.92 -4.56
CA GLY A 163 -0.13 -8.35 -5.96
C GLY A 163 1.22 -8.13 -6.63
N ALA A 164 1.91 -9.20 -7.02
CA ALA A 164 3.12 -9.12 -7.81
C ALA A 164 2.80 -9.32 -9.29
N TYR A 165 2.98 -8.27 -10.10
CA TYR A 165 2.70 -8.25 -11.54
C TYR A 165 3.98 -8.23 -12.36
N ARG A 166 4.01 -8.98 -13.46
CA ARG A 166 5.13 -8.90 -14.41
C ARG A 166 5.14 -7.50 -15.02
N ARG A 167 6.31 -6.85 -14.98
CA ARG A 167 6.51 -5.51 -15.55
C ARG A 167 6.04 -5.46 -17.00
N GLY A 168 5.32 -4.40 -17.34
CA GLY A 168 4.85 -4.16 -18.71
C GLY A 168 3.73 -5.09 -19.19
N THR A 169 3.08 -5.85 -18.29
CA THR A 169 1.91 -6.68 -18.64
C THR A 169 0.57 -6.03 -18.29
N CYS A 170 0.56 -5.01 -17.43
CA CYS A 170 -0.62 -4.21 -17.16
C CYS A 170 -0.84 -3.20 -18.32
N PRO A 171 -2.08 -3.02 -18.80
CA PRO A 171 -2.38 -2.13 -19.93
C PRO A 171 -2.45 -0.65 -19.54
N HIS A 172 -2.31 -0.33 -18.25
CA HIS A 172 -2.43 1.00 -17.68
C HIS A 172 -1.14 1.44 -16.98
N LEU A 173 -1.08 2.69 -16.55
CA LEU A 173 0.02 3.21 -15.75
C LEU A 173 0.19 2.37 -14.48
N PHE A 174 1.42 1.95 -14.21
CA PHE A 174 1.78 1.21 -13.01
C PHE A 174 3.09 1.76 -12.45
N ARG A 175 3.12 2.01 -11.14
CA ARG A 175 4.36 2.26 -10.39
C ARG A 175 4.40 1.42 -9.12
N THR A 176 5.57 0.93 -8.74
CA THR A 176 5.74 0.20 -7.48
C THR A 176 5.94 1.18 -6.31
N PRO A 177 5.18 1.05 -5.21
CA PRO A 177 3.91 0.33 -5.11
C PRO A 177 2.72 1.16 -5.64
N SER A 178 1.59 0.51 -5.84
CA SER A 178 0.27 1.11 -6.09
C SER A 178 -0.78 0.48 -5.18
N VAL A 179 -1.85 1.19 -4.83
CA VAL A 179 -2.94 0.67 -3.99
C VAL A 179 -4.14 0.34 -4.87
N THR A 180 -4.66 -0.87 -4.77
CA THR A 180 -5.78 -1.32 -5.61
C THR A 180 -7.06 -1.47 -4.81
N PHE A 181 -8.16 -0.93 -5.35
CA PHE A 181 -9.51 -1.09 -4.84
C PHE A 181 -10.43 -1.70 -5.89
N PHE A 182 -11.33 -2.59 -5.45
CA PHE A 182 -12.40 -3.14 -6.29
C PHE A 182 -13.78 -2.80 -5.75
N ALA A 183 -14.72 -2.58 -6.67
CA ALA A 183 -16.14 -2.49 -6.35
C ALA A 183 -16.98 -2.87 -7.59
N PRO A 184 -18.13 -3.54 -7.41
CA PRO A 184 -19.01 -3.88 -8.53
C PRO A 184 -19.66 -2.63 -9.15
N ASP A 185 -19.85 -1.58 -8.36
CA ASP A 185 -20.40 -0.27 -8.72
C ASP A 185 -19.29 0.81 -8.89
N MET A 186 -18.10 0.40 -9.32
CA MET A 186 -16.94 1.32 -9.40
C MET A 186 -17.19 2.51 -10.33
N LYS A 187 -17.95 2.31 -11.41
CA LYS A 187 -18.29 3.38 -12.35
C LYS A 187 -19.06 4.52 -11.67
N GLU A 188 -20.07 4.18 -10.88
CA GLU A 188 -20.87 5.12 -10.10
C GLU A 188 -20.02 5.81 -9.02
N ARG A 189 -19.13 5.04 -8.36
CA ARG A 189 -18.20 5.57 -7.36
C ARG A 189 -17.22 6.57 -7.93
N ILE A 190 -16.62 6.28 -9.08
CA ILE A 190 -15.73 7.20 -9.80
C ILE A 190 -16.50 8.48 -10.15
N ALA A 191 -17.73 8.37 -10.65
CA ALA A 191 -18.55 9.55 -10.96
C ALA A 191 -18.84 10.41 -9.71
N ALA A 192 -19.16 9.78 -8.58
CA ALA A 192 -19.37 10.47 -7.31
C ALA A 192 -18.09 11.15 -6.78
N LEU A 193 -16.94 10.47 -6.87
CA LEU A 193 -15.64 11.02 -6.49
C LEU A 193 -15.27 12.24 -7.34
N LYS A 194 -15.54 12.21 -8.65
CA LYS A 194 -15.35 13.37 -9.53
C LYS A 194 -16.25 14.54 -9.15
N ALA A 195 -17.53 14.27 -8.86
CA ALA A 195 -18.46 15.30 -8.39
C ALA A 195 -18.01 15.93 -7.06
N ALA A 196 -17.29 15.17 -6.23
CA ALA A 196 -16.67 15.64 -4.99
C ALA A 196 -15.29 16.31 -5.19
N GLY A 197 -14.79 16.40 -6.42
CA GLY A 197 -13.56 17.11 -6.77
C GLY A 197 -12.28 16.26 -6.88
N THR A 198 -12.39 14.93 -6.83
CA THR A 198 -11.23 14.04 -7.09
C THR A 198 -10.85 14.05 -8.57
N THR A 199 -9.54 14.15 -8.83
CA THR A 199 -8.96 14.08 -10.17
C THR A 199 -8.33 12.72 -10.43
N PHE A 200 -8.44 12.24 -11.67
CA PHE A 200 -7.85 10.98 -12.12
C PHE A 200 -6.80 11.27 -13.21
N VAL A 201 -5.68 10.55 -13.16
CA VAL A 201 -4.58 10.67 -14.14
C VAL A 201 -4.76 9.75 -15.35
N GLN A 202 -5.56 8.69 -15.20
CA GLN A 202 -6.06 7.87 -16.30
C GLN A 202 -7.49 7.41 -16.00
N GLU A 203 -8.31 7.32 -17.04
CA GLU A 203 -9.70 6.89 -16.92
C GLU A 203 -10.02 5.81 -17.96
N GLU A 204 -11.29 5.39 -18.00
CA GLU A 204 -11.78 4.28 -18.83
C GLU A 204 -11.35 4.36 -20.29
N LYS A 205 -11.28 5.56 -20.88
CA LYS A 205 -10.93 5.74 -22.29
C LYS A 205 -9.45 5.49 -22.55
N GLU A 206 -8.60 5.94 -21.64
CA GLU A 206 -7.15 5.77 -21.71
C GLU A 206 -6.74 4.35 -21.32
N ILE A 207 -7.44 3.74 -20.37
CA ILE A 207 -7.22 2.36 -19.90
C ILE A 207 -7.82 1.34 -20.88
N GLY A 208 -8.86 1.72 -21.63
CA GLY A 208 -9.62 0.83 -22.51
C GLY A 208 -10.55 -0.12 -21.75
N MET A 209 -10.89 0.19 -20.50
CA MET A 209 -11.73 -0.64 -19.63
C MET A 209 -12.80 0.22 -18.94
N GLU A 210 -14.07 -0.09 -19.16
CA GLU A 210 -15.21 0.65 -18.60
C GLU A 210 -15.27 0.55 -17.08
N GLY A 211 -15.47 1.68 -16.39
CA GLY A 211 -15.59 1.69 -14.92
C GLY A 211 -14.26 1.57 -14.17
N HIS A 212 -13.14 1.86 -14.84
CA HIS A 212 -11.80 1.90 -14.23
C HIS A 212 -11.23 3.32 -14.25
N ALA A 213 -10.52 3.69 -13.19
CA ALA A 213 -9.75 4.93 -13.14
C ALA A 213 -8.51 4.78 -12.24
N ILE A 214 -7.53 5.66 -12.45
CA ILE A 214 -6.31 5.74 -11.66
C ILE A 214 -6.18 7.16 -11.12
N ALA A 215 -6.12 7.29 -9.80
CA ALA A 215 -5.78 8.55 -9.14
C ALA A 215 -4.30 8.54 -8.74
N GLU A 216 -3.71 9.73 -8.65
CA GLU A 216 -2.32 9.92 -8.23
C GLU A 216 -2.27 10.91 -7.08
N SER A 217 -1.65 10.50 -5.99
CA SER A 217 -1.35 11.38 -4.86
C SER A 217 -0.29 12.42 -5.22
N PRO A 218 -0.18 13.55 -4.50
CA PRO A 218 0.86 14.56 -4.73
C PRO A 218 2.31 14.02 -4.64
N ASP A 219 2.51 12.91 -3.93
CA ASP A 219 3.78 12.21 -3.79
C ASP A 219 4.01 11.09 -4.83
N GLY A 220 3.07 10.88 -5.75
CA GLY A 220 3.20 9.99 -6.89
C GLY A 220 2.72 8.54 -6.66
N LEU A 221 2.23 8.21 -5.46
CA LEU A 221 1.56 6.94 -5.21
C LEU A 221 0.27 6.86 -6.04
N LEU A 222 0.09 5.75 -6.76
CA LEU A 222 -1.09 5.50 -7.58
C LEU A 222 -2.15 4.73 -6.79
N PHE A 223 -3.41 5.06 -7.06
CA PHE A 223 -4.60 4.44 -6.50
C PHE A 223 -5.45 3.92 -7.66
N PHE A 224 -5.53 2.61 -7.81
CA PHE A 224 -6.32 1.94 -8.84
C PHE A 224 -7.73 1.71 -8.33
N LEU A 225 -8.72 2.24 -9.05
CA LEU A 225 -10.14 2.07 -8.75
C LEU A 225 -10.75 1.27 -9.89
N PHE A 226 -10.97 -0.02 -9.65
CA PHE A 226 -11.34 -0.98 -10.70
C PHE A 226 -12.69 -1.64 -10.45
N ALA A 227 -13.45 -1.87 -11.52
CA ALA A 227 -14.63 -2.71 -11.47
C ALA A 227 -14.22 -4.18 -11.21
N GLY A 228 -14.95 -4.87 -10.33
CA GLY A 228 -14.67 -6.26 -9.91
C GLY A 228 -15.92 -7.02 -9.49
#